data_AF-F4RQB1-F1
#
_entry.id   AF-F4RQB1-F1
#
_cell.length_a   1.000
_cell.length_b   1.000
_cell.length_c   1.000
_cell.angle_alpha   90.00
_cell.angle_beta   90.00
_cell.angle_gamma   90.00
#
_symmetry.space_group_name_H-M   'P 1'
#
loop_
_entity.id
_entity.type
_entity.pdbx_description
1 polymer ?
#
loop_
_entity_poly.entity_id
_entity_poly.type
_entity_poly.pdbx_seq_one_letter_code
_entity_poly.pdbx_strand_id
1 'polypeptide(L)'
;MSKDLTQLKFSQALPILTKLIETESFLDAFQDIKEKQEEFELRLLDERNRLKNENERTIKHADSSGKSAIEIRRCEDNMKIELEKFDQSALMRWDSLKSQQQLTLQNLGVPTFCLTKDPIILKRQQQVLEVIISSLNDRETNLDSEE
;
A
#
# COMPACT_ATOMS: atom_id res chain seq x y z
N MET A 1 -12.45 -0.52 -33.23
CA MET A 1 -11.46 -1.41 -32.57
C MET A 1 -11.00 -0.70 -31.32
N SER A 2 -11.32 -1.23 -30.13
CA SER A 2 -10.84 -0.66 -28.88
C SER A 2 -9.33 -0.89 -28.80
N LYS A 3 -8.53 0.15 -28.66
CA LYS A 3 -7.08 0.00 -28.43
C LYS A 3 -6.89 -0.64 -27.06
N ASP A 4 -6.11 -1.70 -27.00
CA ASP A 4 -5.70 -2.29 -25.72
C ASP A 4 -4.83 -1.29 -24.95
N LEU A 5 -5.41 -0.74 -23.87
CA LEU A 5 -4.77 0.26 -23.02
C LEU A 5 -3.58 -0.32 -22.24
N THR A 6 -3.53 -1.64 -22.04
CA THR A 6 -2.50 -2.30 -21.24
C THR A 6 -1.12 -2.33 -21.93
N GLN A 7 -1.10 -2.22 -23.27
CA GLN A 7 0.12 -2.29 -24.08
C GLN A 7 0.69 -0.93 -24.48
N LEU A 8 0.09 0.16 -24.00
CA LEU A 8 0.54 1.50 -24.34
C LEU A 8 1.93 1.78 -23.74
N LYS A 9 2.78 2.46 -24.52
CA LYS A 9 3.99 3.09 -23.97
C LYS A 9 3.60 4.34 -23.19
N PHE A 10 4.45 4.76 -22.26
CA PHE A 10 4.20 5.97 -21.44
C PHE A 10 3.82 7.20 -22.28
N SER A 11 4.56 7.49 -23.35
CA SER A 11 4.26 8.63 -24.23
C SER A 11 2.89 8.54 -24.94
N GLN A 12 2.38 7.32 -25.15
CA GLN A 12 1.06 7.07 -25.74
C GLN A 12 -0.06 7.12 -24.69
N ALA A 13 0.27 6.91 -23.42
CA ALA A 13 -0.65 6.99 -22.29
C ALA A 13 -0.96 8.43 -21.88
N LEU A 14 -0.01 9.36 -22.04
CA LEU A 14 -0.15 10.75 -21.57
C LEU A 14 -1.45 11.44 -22.02
N PRO A 15 -1.85 11.43 -23.31
CA PRO A 15 -3.07 12.14 -23.73
C PRO A 15 -4.36 11.55 -23.14
N ILE A 16 -4.34 10.26 -22.80
CA ILE A 16 -5.48 9.58 -22.14
C ILE A 16 -5.48 9.95 -20.66
N LEU A 17 -4.29 9.97 -20.06
CA LEU A 17 -4.08 10.30 -18.66
C LEU A 17 -4.51 11.73 -18.33
N THR A 18 -4.15 12.71 -19.17
CA THR A 18 -4.58 14.11 -19.01
C THR A 18 -6.09 14.23 -18.96
N LYS A 19 -6.81 13.54 -19.87
CA LYS A 19 -8.28 13.55 -19.87
C LYS A 19 -8.90 12.89 -18.65
N LEU A 20 -8.28 11.82 -18.13
CA LEU A 20 -8.73 11.18 -16.89
C LEU A 20 -8.56 12.12 -15.70
N ILE A 21 -7.41 12.78 -15.59
CA ILE A 21 -7.10 13.72 -14.50
C ILE A 21 -8.03 14.94 -14.53
N GLU A 22 -8.42 15.43 -15.71
CA GLU A 22 -9.44 16.49 -15.85
C GLU A 22 -10.84 16.07 -15.36
N THR A 23 -11.07 14.78 -15.13
CA THR A 23 -12.35 14.27 -14.63
C THR A 23 -12.32 14.22 -13.10
N GLU A 24 -13.10 15.08 -12.43
CA GLU A 24 -13.13 15.15 -10.95
C GLU A 24 -13.45 13.79 -10.29
N SER A 25 -14.44 13.07 -10.82
CA SER A 25 -14.84 11.77 -10.28
C SER A 25 -13.75 10.69 -10.36
N PHE A 26 -12.80 10.84 -11.30
CA PHE A 26 -11.63 9.98 -11.35
C PHE A 26 -10.64 10.31 -10.23
N LEU A 27 -10.36 11.60 -10.01
CA LEU A 27 -9.47 12.02 -8.92
C LEU A 27 -10.06 11.69 -7.55
N ASP A 28 -11.37 11.81 -7.36
CA ASP A 28 -12.05 11.37 -6.14
C ASP A 28 -11.90 9.86 -5.92
N ALA A 29 -12.14 9.06 -6.96
CA ALA A 29 -11.94 7.60 -6.88
C ALA A 29 -10.47 7.21 -6.61
N PHE A 30 -9.52 8.01 -7.13
CA PHE A 30 -8.09 7.80 -6.86
C PHE A 30 -7.71 8.19 -5.43
N GLN A 31 -8.26 9.29 -4.92
CA GLN A 31 -8.11 9.70 -3.53
C GLN A 31 -8.62 8.61 -2.58
N ASP A 32 -9.82 8.07 -2.84
CA ASP A 32 -10.37 6.95 -2.08
C ASP A 32 -9.42 5.74 -2.04
N ILE A 33 -8.73 5.44 -3.15
CA ILE A 33 -7.75 4.33 -3.20
C ILE A 33 -6.55 4.64 -2.29
N LYS A 34 -6.05 5.88 -2.34
CA LYS A 34 -4.93 6.35 -1.52
C LYS A 34 -5.27 6.31 -0.03
N GLU A 35 -6.41 6.87 0.36
CA GLU A 35 -6.86 6.88 1.76
C GLU A 35 -7.07 5.46 2.31
N LYS A 36 -7.67 4.56 1.52
CA LYS A 36 -7.79 3.14 1.91
C LYS A 36 -6.44 2.45 2.07
N GLN A 37 -5.45 2.82 1.25
CA GLN A 37 -4.10 2.31 1.41
C GLN A 37 -3.45 2.83 2.70
N GLU A 38 -3.56 4.12 2.98
CA GLU A 38 -3.04 4.74 4.21
C GLU A 38 -3.68 4.13 5.46
N GLU A 39 -5.01 3.96 5.47
CA GLU A 39 -5.73 3.31 6.57
C GLU A 39 -5.30 1.85 6.75
N PHE A 40 -5.00 1.14 5.67
CA PHE A 40 -4.48 -0.22 5.72
C PHE A 40 -3.06 -0.26 6.30
N GLU A 41 -2.18 0.65 5.87
CA GLU A 41 -0.81 0.80 6.37
C GLU A 41 -0.78 1.10 7.87
N LEU A 42 -1.59 2.05 8.32
CA LEU A 42 -1.74 2.40 9.74
C LEU A 42 -2.24 1.21 10.56
N ARG A 43 -3.25 0.49 10.06
CA ARG A 43 -3.76 -0.72 10.74
C ARG A 43 -2.69 -1.80 10.89
N LEU A 44 -1.89 -2.06 9.85
CA LEU A 44 -0.79 -3.02 9.95
C LEU A 44 0.28 -2.58 10.95
N LEU A 45 0.61 -1.28 10.97
CA LEU A 45 1.58 -0.72 11.91
C LEU A 45 1.08 -0.87 13.36
N ASP A 46 -0.19 -0.56 13.61
CA ASP A 46 -0.81 -0.68 14.92
C ASP A 46 -0.89 -2.13 15.40
N GLU A 47 -1.32 -3.05 14.52
CA GLU A 47 -1.34 -4.49 14.80
C GLU A 47 0.06 -4.99 15.19
N ARG A 48 1.10 -4.59 14.43
CA ARG A 48 2.49 -4.97 14.70
C ARG A 48 2.99 -4.43 16.04
N ASN A 49 2.72 -3.16 16.31
CA ASN A 49 3.11 -2.50 17.55
C ASN A 49 2.43 -3.12 18.76
N ARG A 50 1.14 -3.45 18.63
CA ARG A 50 0.39 -4.14 19.67
C ARG A 50 1.00 -5.50 19.98
N LEU A 51 1.27 -6.32 18.96
CA LEU A 51 1.89 -7.65 19.13
C LEU A 51 3.27 -7.55 19.79
N LYS A 52 4.08 -6.58 19.37
CA LYS A 52 5.39 -6.30 19.98
C LYS A 52 5.25 -5.92 21.46
N ASN A 53 4.35 -4.99 21.78
CA ASN A 53 4.15 -4.50 23.14
C ASN A 53 3.60 -5.59 24.08
N GLU A 54 2.69 -6.44 23.60
CA GLU A 54 2.17 -7.59 24.36
C GLU A 54 3.28 -8.60 24.69
N ASN A 55 4.15 -8.89 23.72
CA ASN A 55 5.31 -9.75 23.93
C ASN A 55 6.34 -9.14 24.89
N GLU A 56 6.67 -7.86 24.75
CA GLU A 56 7.60 -7.17 25.66
C GLU A 56 7.08 -7.16 27.11
N ARG A 57 5.77 -6.98 27.31
CA ARG A 57 5.15 -7.09 28.64
C ARG A 57 5.29 -8.49 29.21
N THR A 58 5.12 -9.51 28.38
CA THR A 58 5.28 -10.92 28.78
C THR A 58 6.71 -11.22 29.22
N ILE A 59 7.71 -10.73 28.47
CA ILE A 59 9.13 -10.88 28.81
C ILE A 59 9.47 -10.14 30.10
N LYS A 60 9.04 -8.88 30.25
CA LYS A 60 9.25 -8.09 31.49
C LYS A 60 8.60 -8.75 32.71
N HIS A 61 7.41 -9.33 32.54
CA HIS A 61 6.76 -10.08 33.60
C HIS A 61 7.53 -11.36 33.94
N ALA A 62 8.02 -12.11 32.95
CA ALA A 62 8.85 -13.30 33.18
C ALA A 62 10.13 -12.98 33.97
N ASP A 63 10.81 -11.89 33.59
CA ASP A 63 12.03 -11.40 34.24
C ASP A 63 11.76 -11.00 35.70
N SER A 64 10.76 -10.15 35.92
CA SER A 64 10.36 -9.70 37.28
C SER A 64 9.80 -10.81 38.17
N SER A 65 9.27 -11.89 37.60
CA SER A 65 8.76 -13.06 38.34
C SER A 65 9.86 -14.03 38.79
N GLY A 66 11.14 -13.72 38.51
CA GLY A 66 12.27 -14.58 38.86
C GLY A 66 12.32 -15.88 38.05
N LYS A 67 11.76 -15.90 36.83
CA LYS A 67 11.91 -17.05 35.94
C LYS A 67 13.37 -17.26 35.57
N SER A 68 13.72 -18.49 35.20
CA SER A 68 15.08 -18.80 34.77
C SER A 68 15.43 -18.08 33.47
N ALA A 69 16.73 -17.80 33.27
CA ALA A 69 17.23 -17.20 32.03
C ALA A 69 16.83 -18.00 30.77
N ILE A 70 16.68 -19.32 30.89
CA ILE A 70 16.22 -20.19 29.80
C ILE A 70 14.77 -19.90 29.43
N GLU A 71 13.90 -19.68 30.41
CA GLU A 71 12.49 -19.35 30.18
C GLU A 71 12.32 -17.95 29.59
N ILE A 72 13.11 -16.97 30.04
CA ILE A 72 13.11 -15.61 29.49
C ILE A 72 13.55 -15.65 28.02
N ARG A 73 14.65 -16.35 27.71
CA ARG A 73 15.13 -16.52 26.33
C ARG A 73 14.07 -17.21 25.44
N ARG A 74 13.36 -18.21 25.98
CA ARG A 74 12.26 -18.85 25.24
C ARG A 74 11.13 -17.88 24.93
N CYS A 75 10.80 -16.94 25.83
CA CYS A 75 9.84 -15.87 25.56
C CYS A 75 10.33 -14.93 24.45
N GLU A 76 11.61 -14.57 24.44
CA GLU A 76 12.22 -13.76 23.37
C GLU A 76 12.20 -14.47 22.00
N ASP A 77 12.56 -15.75 21.97
CA ASP A 77 12.53 -16.56 20.76
C ASP A 77 11.09 -16.69 20.22
N ASN A 78 10.11 -16.89 21.11
CA ASN A 78 8.69 -16.92 20.73
C ASN A 78 8.22 -15.58 20.15
N MET A 79 8.57 -14.46 20.79
CA MET A 79 8.26 -13.12 20.29
C MET A 79 8.79 -12.92 18.88
N LYS A 80 10.03 -13.34 18.62
CA LYS A 80 10.63 -13.25 17.28
C LYS A 80 9.84 -14.06 16.24
N ILE A 81 9.48 -15.30 16.57
CA ILE A 81 8.70 -16.18 15.69
C ILE A 81 7.32 -15.58 15.40
N GLU A 82 6.65 -15.00 16.40
CA GLU A 82 5.34 -14.37 16.22
C GLU A 82 5.41 -13.13 15.33
N LEU A 83 6.41 -12.28 15.54
CA LEU A 83 6.63 -11.11 14.68
C LEU A 83 6.96 -11.51 13.24
N GLU A 84 7.78 -12.53 13.03
CA GLU A 84 8.07 -13.04 11.69
C GLU A 84 6.82 -13.59 10.98
N LYS A 85 5.96 -14.33 11.70
CA LYS A 85 4.68 -14.81 11.17
C LYS A 85 3.75 -13.66 10.82
N PHE A 86 3.69 -12.64 11.67
CA PHE A 86 2.93 -11.42 11.39
C PHE A 86 3.45 -10.73 10.14
N ASP A 87 4.76 -10.48 10.06
CA ASP A 87 5.39 -9.78 8.93
C ASP A 87 5.14 -10.54 7.61
N GLN A 88 5.20 -11.88 7.62
CA GLN A 88 4.83 -12.71 6.45
C GLN A 88 3.35 -12.56 6.07
N SER A 89 2.44 -12.59 7.04
CA SER A 89 1.01 -12.41 6.79
C SER A 89 0.70 -11.01 6.26
N ALA A 90 1.36 -9.98 6.80
CA ALA A 90 1.25 -8.60 6.36
C ALA A 90 1.70 -8.44 4.90
N LEU A 91 2.81 -9.08 4.49
CA LEU A 91 3.25 -9.09 3.10
C LEU A 91 2.22 -9.74 2.15
N MET A 92 1.57 -10.82 2.57
CA MET A 92 0.51 -11.44 1.75
C MET A 92 -0.72 -10.53 1.60
N ARG A 93 -1.13 -9.86 2.69
CA ARG A 93 -2.22 -8.87 2.66
C ARG A 93 -1.86 -7.69 1.75
N TRP A 94 -0.60 -7.23 1.80
CA TRP A 94 -0.07 -6.19 0.94
C TRP A 94 -0.14 -6.56 -0.54
N ASP A 95 0.33 -7.75 -0.89
CA ASP A 95 0.27 -8.27 -2.26
C ASP A 95 -1.18 -8.35 -2.78
N SER A 96 -2.12 -8.71 -1.90
CA SER A 96 -3.55 -8.73 -2.22
C SER A 96 -4.09 -7.32 -2.48
N LEU A 97 -3.78 -6.35 -1.60
CA LEU A 97 -4.17 -4.95 -1.78
C LEU A 97 -3.63 -4.39 -3.09
N LYS A 98 -2.33 -4.62 -3.38
CA LYS A 98 -1.70 -4.17 -4.63
C LYS A 98 -2.38 -4.75 -5.87
N SER A 99 -2.74 -6.04 -5.82
CA SER A 99 -3.46 -6.71 -6.91
C SER A 99 -4.86 -6.12 -7.12
N GLN A 100 -5.57 -5.81 -6.04
CA GLN A 100 -6.87 -5.14 -6.10
C GLN A 100 -6.75 -3.73 -6.67
N GLN A 101 -5.77 -2.94 -6.23
CA GLN A 101 -5.51 -1.60 -6.75
C GLN A 101 -5.18 -1.62 -8.25
N GLN A 102 -4.34 -2.55 -8.71
CA GLN A 102 -4.05 -2.71 -10.13
C GLN A 102 -5.31 -2.99 -10.95
N LEU A 103 -6.19 -3.85 -10.45
CA LEU A 103 -7.46 -4.17 -11.11
C LEU A 103 -8.43 -2.99 -11.10
N THR A 104 -8.54 -2.27 -9.98
CA THR A 104 -9.39 -1.08 -9.88
C THR A 104 -8.92 0.00 -10.85
N LEU A 105 -7.62 0.27 -10.91
CA LEU A 105 -7.06 1.26 -11.85
C LEU A 105 -7.25 0.83 -13.31
N GLN A 106 -7.13 -0.46 -13.60
CA GLN A 106 -7.47 -1.01 -14.91
C GLN A 106 -8.95 -0.76 -15.26
N ASN A 107 -9.87 -1.00 -14.32
CA ASN A 107 -11.31 -0.79 -14.50
C ASN A 107 -11.69 0.69 -14.63
N LEU A 108 -10.93 1.58 -13.99
CA LEU A 108 -11.03 3.03 -14.16
C LEU A 108 -10.47 3.52 -15.51
N GLY A 109 -9.96 2.60 -16.35
CA GLY A 109 -9.44 2.91 -17.67
C GLY A 109 -8.06 3.56 -17.66
N VAL A 110 -7.33 3.45 -16.55
CA VAL A 110 -5.97 4.01 -16.46
C VAL A 110 -5.06 3.26 -17.44
N PRO A 111 -4.37 3.97 -18.35
CA PRO A 111 -3.47 3.34 -19.31
C PRO A 111 -2.39 2.50 -18.64
N THR A 112 -1.92 1.45 -19.31
CA THR A 112 -0.85 0.54 -18.86
C THR A 112 -1.17 -0.34 -17.64
N PHE A 113 -2.31 -0.11 -16.98
CA PHE A 113 -2.72 -0.90 -15.83
C PHE A 113 -3.31 -2.24 -16.24
N CYS A 114 -2.76 -3.28 -15.64
CA CYS A 114 -3.24 -4.66 -15.65
C CYS A 114 -2.69 -5.39 -14.43
N LEU A 115 -3.35 -6.46 -14.00
CA LEU A 115 -2.83 -7.33 -12.96
C LEU A 115 -1.52 -7.97 -13.44
N THR A 116 -0.40 -7.63 -12.80
CA THR A 116 0.92 -8.12 -13.21
C THR A 116 1.94 -8.04 -12.10
N LYS A 117 2.92 -8.95 -12.15
CA LYS A 117 4.12 -8.94 -11.32
C LYS A 117 5.39 -8.67 -12.15
N ASP A 118 5.26 -8.41 -13.45
CA ASP A 118 6.40 -8.12 -14.33
C ASP A 118 7.03 -6.76 -13.97
N PRO A 119 8.31 -6.72 -13.57
CA PRO A 119 8.98 -5.47 -13.18
C PRO A 119 9.00 -4.42 -14.30
N ILE A 120 9.02 -4.82 -15.57
CA ILE A 120 9.03 -3.91 -16.71
C ILE A 120 7.68 -3.21 -16.85
N ILE A 121 6.58 -3.94 -16.67
CA ILE A 121 5.23 -3.38 -16.74
C ILE A 121 4.95 -2.54 -15.48
N LEU A 122 5.36 -3.02 -14.31
CA LEU A 122 5.25 -2.28 -13.05
C LEU A 122 5.96 -0.93 -13.12
N LYS A 123 7.14 -0.87 -13.74
CA LYS A 123 7.85 0.41 -13.94
C LYS A 123 7.04 1.40 -14.78
N ARG A 124 6.31 0.93 -15.81
CA ARG A 124 5.43 1.81 -16.62
C ARG A 124 4.21 2.27 -15.83
N GLN A 125 3.59 1.35 -15.07
CA GLN A 125 2.48 1.68 -14.18
C GLN A 125 2.90 2.75 -13.16
N GLN A 126 4.12 2.64 -12.61
CA GLN A 126 4.68 3.63 -11.70
C GLN A 126 4.83 5.01 -12.34
N GLN A 127 5.33 5.10 -13.57
CA GLN A 127 5.42 6.38 -14.28
C GLN A 127 4.04 7.03 -14.50
N VAL A 128 3.01 6.22 -14.77
CA VAL A 128 1.62 6.72 -14.89
C VAL A 128 1.09 7.19 -13.53
N LEU A 129 1.37 6.45 -12.45
CA LEU A 129 0.98 6.84 -11.09
C LEU A 129 1.61 8.16 -10.66
N GLU A 130 2.89 8.37 -10.94
CA GLU A 130 3.60 9.61 -10.58
C GLU A 130 2.89 10.86 -11.14
N VAL A 131 2.36 10.78 -12.36
CA VAL A 131 1.60 11.88 -12.97
C VAL A 131 0.25 12.10 -12.28
N ILE A 132 -0.47 11.01 -11.95
CA ILE A 132 -1.76 11.09 -11.24
C ILE A 132 -1.56 11.69 -9.84
N ILE A 133 -0.55 11.19 -9.10
CA ILE A 133 -0.22 11.67 -7.76
C ILE A 133 0.17 13.14 -7.79
N SER A 134 1.02 13.56 -8.74
CA SER A 134 1.35 14.98 -8.89
C SER A 134 0.11 15.84 -9.07
N SER A 135 -0.81 15.40 -9.94
CA SER A 135 -2.03 16.16 -10.24
C SER A 135 -3.01 16.19 -9.07
N LEU A 136 -3.07 15.11 -8.27
CA LEU A 136 -3.86 15.05 -7.06
C LEU A 136 -3.32 16.01 -5.98
N ASN A 137 -2.00 16.02 -5.78
CA ASN A 137 -1.36 16.95 -4.84
C ASN A 137 -1.52 18.42 -5.28
N ASP A 138 -1.47 18.69 -6.58
CA ASP A 138 -1.74 20.03 -7.12
C ASP A 138 -3.18 20.46 -6.82
N ARG A 139 -4.15 19.54 -6.88
CA ARG A 139 -5.54 19.80 -6.48
C ARG A 139 -5.67 20.11 -4.99
N GLU A 140 -5.04 19.30 -4.12
CA GLU A 140 -5.04 19.51 -2.66
C GLU A 140 -4.43 20.89 -2.31
N THR A 141 -3.29 21.24 -2.92
CA THR A 141 -2.61 22.53 -2.67
C THR A 141 -3.46 23.74 -3.06
N ASN A 142 -4.20 23.65 -4.17
CA ASN A 142 -5.07 24.73 -4.62
C ASN A 142 -6.29 24.91 -3.70
N LEU A 143 -6.82 23.84 -3.12
CA LEU A 143 -7.93 23.90 -2.16
C LEU A 143 -7.49 24.54 -0.83
N ASP A 144 -6.30 24.21 -0.33
CA ASP A 144 -5.75 24.79 0.91
C ASP A 144 -5.37 26.28 0.77
N SER A 145 -5.27 26.79 -0.47
CA SER A 145 -4.92 28.18 -0.77
C SER A 145 -6.14 29.12 -0.84
N GLU A 146 -7.36 28.57 -0.82
CA GLU A 146 -8.63 29.32 -0.93
C GLU A 146 -9.40 29.43 0.41
N GLU A 147 -8.87 28.89 1.51
CA GLU A 147 -9.36 29.08 2.90
C GLU A 147 -8.61 30.19 3.66
#